data_AF-A0AAU9JE61-F1
#
_entry.id   AF-A0AAU9JE61-F1
#
_cell.length_a   1.000
_cell.length_b   1.000
_cell.length_c   1.000
_cell.angle_alpha   90.00
_cell.angle_beta   90.00
_cell.angle_gamma   90.00
#
_symmetry.space_group_name_H-M   'P 1'
#
loop_
_entity.id
_entity.type
_entity.pdbx_description
1 polymer ?
#
loop_
_entity_poly.entity_id
_entity_poly.type
_entity_poly.pdbx_seq_one_letter_code
_entity_poly.pdbx_strand_id
1 'polypeptide(L)'
;MAANLPEYSEWKQLVADNWDYWEYYKNLYNYSIQKPSNTFWTSKLYPKYYQERLLKKQYSENMQLLGKIHEAELEDYVKQTGDENMRFIYNYHINGARNVYFDWTATLGCLGLGFISFAIGKNSSWSIVTPALGMLFYGAIKNKAGRSGIGSMVDFTNWVAEQRKAKLWLAESPQKFAKLPSLPELQKQIVNLVKDFK
;
A
#
# COMPACT_ATOMS: atom_id res chain seq x y z
N MET A 1 -27.56 17.71 1.66
CA MET A 1 -26.61 18.83 1.87
C MET A 1 -25.18 18.41 1.56
N ALA A 2 -24.72 17.24 2.03
CA ALA A 2 -23.44 16.59 1.64
C ALA A 2 -23.14 16.58 0.12
N ALA A 3 -24.17 16.28 -0.70
CA ALA A 3 -24.02 16.03 -2.12
C ALA A 3 -23.54 17.23 -2.97
N ASN A 4 -23.59 18.44 -2.42
CA ASN A 4 -23.21 19.68 -3.11
C ASN A 4 -21.83 20.21 -2.68
N LEU A 5 -21.13 19.49 -1.78
CA LEU A 5 -19.79 19.87 -1.35
C LEU A 5 -18.76 19.54 -2.44
N PRO A 6 -17.79 20.44 -2.71
CA PRO A 6 -16.76 20.20 -3.72
C PRO A 6 -15.98 18.90 -3.43
N GLU A 7 -15.70 18.60 -2.16
CA GLU A 7 -15.01 17.38 -1.71
C GLU A 7 -15.79 16.11 -2.07
N TYR A 8 -17.12 16.15 -2.02
CA TYR A 8 -17.97 15.01 -2.36
C TYR A 8 -18.05 14.81 -3.89
N SER A 9 -18.06 15.90 -4.66
CA SER A 9 -18.05 15.84 -6.12
C SER A 9 -16.72 15.30 -6.67
N GLU A 10 -15.59 15.73 -6.09
CA GLU A 10 -14.26 15.23 -6.42
C GLU A 10 -14.14 13.74 -6.08
N TRP A 11 -14.56 13.33 -4.88
CA TRP A 11 -14.58 11.92 -4.49
C TRP A 11 -15.40 11.05 -5.45
N LYS A 12 -16.60 11.50 -5.83
CA LYS A 12 -17.44 10.79 -6.81
C LYS A 12 -16.74 10.59 -8.14
N GLN A 13 -16.03 11.61 -8.63
CA GLN A 13 -15.30 11.52 -9.88
C GLN A 13 -14.15 10.51 -9.79
N LEU A 14 -13.35 10.59 -8.72
CA LEU A 14 -12.22 9.67 -8.51
C LEU A 14 -12.66 8.20 -8.46
N VAL A 15 -13.81 7.94 -7.84
CA VAL A 15 -14.42 6.60 -7.75
C VAL A 15 -14.96 6.16 -9.11
N ALA A 16 -15.70 7.03 -9.82
CA ALA A 16 -16.29 6.71 -11.12
C ALA A 16 -15.23 6.29 -12.15
N ASP A 17 -14.08 6.98 -12.17
CA ASP A 17 -13.01 6.73 -13.14
C ASP A 17 -12.37 5.33 -13.02
N ASN A 18 -12.46 4.68 -11.84
CA ASN A 18 -11.78 3.42 -11.57
C ASN A 18 -12.69 2.32 -11.01
N TRP A 19 -14.01 2.52 -11.00
CA TRP A 19 -14.96 1.61 -10.37
C TRP A 19 -14.85 0.19 -10.94
N ASP A 20 -14.98 0.06 -12.26
CA ASP A 20 -14.99 -1.24 -12.95
C ASP A 20 -13.66 -1.98 -12.78
N TYR A 21 -12.54 -1.24 -12.80
CA TYR A 21 -11.21 -1.79 -12.58
C TYR A 21 -11.12 -2.46 -11.20
N TRP A 22 -11.52 -1.76 -10.14
CA TRP A 22 -11.44 -2.29 -8.78
C TRP A 22 -12.51 -3.35 -8.49
N GLU A 23 -13.70 -3.24 -9.10
CA GLU A 23 -14.75 -4.25 -9.03
C GLU A 23 -14.29 -5.59 -9.63
N TYR A 24 -13.62 -5.56 -10.79
CA TYR A 24 -13.02 -6.74 -11.40
C TYR A 24 -12.06 -7.45 -10.42
N TYR A 25 -11.13 -6.71 -9.83
CA TYR A 25 -10.14 -7.31 -8.91
C TYR A 25 -10.77 -7.83 -7.62
N LYS A 26 -11.75 -7.12 -7.06
CA LYS A 26 -12.52 -7.59 -5.90
C LYS A 26 -13.19 -8.93 -6.19
N ASN A 27 -13.86 -9.05 -7.34
CA ASN A 27 -14.53 -10.28 -7.75
C ASN A 27 -13.54 -11.42 -8.01
N LEU A 28 -12.41 -11.11 -8.65
CA LEU A 28 -11.31 -12.07 -8.85
C LEU A 28 -10.79 -12.63 -7.51
N TYR A 29 -10.55 -11.76 -6.52
CA TYR A 29 -10.04 -12.20 -5.23
C TYR A 29 -11.09 -12.95 -4.41
N ASN A 30 -12.36 -12.52 -4.44
CA ASN A 30 -13.47 -13.27 -3.86
C ASN A 30 -13.56 -14.71 -4.40
N TYR A 31 -13.49 -14.86 -5.73
CA TYR A 31 -13.47 -16.18 -6.35
C TYR A 31 -12.23 -17.00 -5.94
N SER A 32 -11.06 -16.36 -5.84
CA SER A 32 -9.81 -17.06 -5.48
C SER A 32 -9.81 -17.63 -4.05
N ILE A 33 -10.50 -16.97 -3.12
CA ILE A 33 -10.63 -17.36 -1.71
C ILE A 33 -11.54 -18.59 -1.55
N GLN A 34 -12.47 -18.80 -2.47
CA GLN A 34 -13.42 -19.91 -2.45
C GLN A 34 -12.83 -21.23 -2.97
N LYS A 35 -11.63 -21.23 -3.56
CA LYS A 35 -11.03 -22.44 -4.12
C LYS A 35 -10.46 -23.36 -3.03
N PRO A 36 -10.97 -24.60 -2.88
CA PRO A 36 -10.44 -25.54 -1.90
C PRO A 36 -9.02 -26.03 -2.26
N SER A 37 -8.21 -26.32 -1.25
CA SER A 37 -6.92 -27.00 -1.43
C SER A 37 -7.12 -28.51 -1.52
N ASN A 38 -6.87 -29.10 -2.69
CA ASN A 38 -7.19 -30.51 -2.95
C ASN A 38 -5.98 -31.47 -2.82
N THR A 39 -4.78 -30.97 -2.53
CA THR A 39 -3.56 -31.79 -2.38
C THR A 39 -2.73 -31.39 -1.16
N PHE A 40 -1.92 -32.31 -0.63
CA PHE A 40 -1.04 -32.08 0.53
C PHE A 40 -0.12 -30.86 0.36
N TRP A 41 0.55 -30.74 -0.79
CA TRP A 41 1.41 -29.59 -1.10
C TRP A 41 0.64 -28.28 -1.16
N THR A 42 -0.56 -28.29 -1.76
CA THR A 42 -1.41 -27.09 -1.79
C THR A 42 -1.92 -26.72 -0.41
N SER A 43 -2.29 -27.68 0.44
CA SER A 43 -2.78 -27.45 1.80
C SER A 43 -1.72 -26.79 2.69
N LYS A 44 -0.45 -27.21 2.59
CA LYS A 44 0.65 -26.59 3.35
C LYS A 44 0.91 -25.12 2.99
N LEU A 45 0.74 -24.75 1.72
CA LEU A 45 0.93 -23.38 1.24
C LEU A 45 -0.35 -22.54 1.32
N TYR A 46 -1.50 -23.20 1.50
CA TYR A 46 -2.82 -22.58 1.47
C TYR A 46 -3.00 -21.47 2.51
N PRO A 47 -2.55 -21.57 3.77
CA PRO A 47 -2.73 -20.49 4.74
C PRO A 47 -2.08 -19.17 4.30
N LYS A 48 -0.84 -19.23 3.78
CA LYS A 48 -0.13 -18.04 3.30
C LYS A 48 -0.79 -17.47 2.05
N TYR A 49 -1.19 -18.34 1.12
CA TYR A 49 -1.96 -17.94 -0.06
C TYR A 49 -3.27 -17.25 0.33
N TYR A 50 -4.03 -17.85 1.24
CA TYR A 50 -5.33 -17.37 1.70
C TYR A 50 -5.21 -16.00 2.37
N GLN A 51 -4.24 -15.83 3.27
CA GLN A 51 -3.96 -14.53 3.91
C GLN A 51 -3.58 -13.46 2.88
N GLU A 52 -2.71 -13.79 1.91
CA GLU A 52 -2.36 -12.85 0.84
C GLU A 52 -3.60 -12.44 0.01
N ARG A 53 -4.50 -13.38 -0.28
CA ARG A 53 -5.74 -13.11 -1.02
C ARG A 53 -6.74 -12.28 -0.23
N LEU A 54 -6.85 -12.50 1.08
CA LEU A 54 -7.68 -11.66 1.96
C LEU A 54 -7.19 -10.22 1.96
N LEU A 55 -5.87 -9.99 2.10
CA LEU A 55 -5.30 -8.65 2.05
C LEU A 55 -5.53 -7.97 0.69
N LYS A 56 -5.35 -8.72 -0.41
CA LYS A 56 -5.61 -8.19 -1.77
C LYS A 56 -7.09 -7.85 -1.99
N LYS A 57 -8.00 -8.66 -1.46
CA LYS A 57 -9.43 -8.37 -1.46
C LYS A 57 -9.72 -7.08 -0.71
N GLN A 58 -9.27 -6.97 0.54
CA GLN A 58 -9.49 -5.76 1.35
C GLN A 58 -8.90 -4.52 0.67
N TYR A 59 -7.70 -4.62 0.12
CA TYR A 59 -7.09 -3.54 -0.67
C TYR A 59 -7.98 -3.13 -1.86
N SER A 60 -8.48 -4.10 -2.65
CA SER A 60 -9.37 -3.79 -3.77
C SER A 60 -10.71 -3.18 -3.34
N GLU A 61 -11.25 -3.60 -2.20
CA GLU A 61 -12.47 -3.03 -1.62
C GLU A 61 -12.25 -1.59 -1.16
N ASN A 62 -11.12 -1.31 -0.50
CA ASN A 62 -10.74 0.04 -0.12
C ASN A 62 -10.54 0.93 -1.35
N MET A 63 -9.82 0.45 -2.36
CA MET A 63 -9.59 1.20 -3.59
C MET A 63 -10.88 1.42 -4.40
N GLN A 64 -11.83 0.49 -4.38
CA GLN A 64 -13.15 0.69 -4.97
C GLN A 64 -13.89 1.86 -4.31
N LEU A 65 -13.74 2.04 -2.99
CA LEU A 65 -14.34 3.14 -2.24
C LEU A 65 -13.58 4.46 -2.40
N LEU A 66 -12.27 4.41 -2.61
CA LEU A 66 -11.41 5.59 -2.69
C LEU A 66 -11.23 6.11 -4.10
N GLY A 67 -11.30 5.23 -5.10
CA GLY A 67 -10.88 5.55 -6.46
C GLY A 67 -9.38 5.82 -6.54
N LYS A 68 -9.00 6.88 -7.25
CA LYS A 68 -7.61 7.32 -7.34
C LYS A 68 -7.15 8.02 -6.06
N ILE A 69 -5.94 7.69 -5.61
CA ILE A 69 -5.26 8.32 -4.47
C ILE A 69 -4.34 9.43 -4.99
N HIS A 70 -4.34 10.58 -4.34
CA HIS A 70 -3.45 11.69 -4.70
C HIS A 70 -2.06 11.47 -4.13
N GLU A 71 -1.02 11.88 -4.85
CA GLU A 71 0.37 11.76 -4.37
C GLU A 71 0.62 12.54 -3.08
N ALA A 72 -0.08 13.66 -2.86
CA ALA A 72 0.00 14.41 -1.62
C ALA A 72 -0.41 13.57 -0.39
N GLU A 73 -1.40 12.68 -0.54
CA GLU A 73 -1.84 11.79 0.55
C GLU A 73 -0.78 10.73 0.87
N LEU A 74 -0.05 10.26 -0.14
CA LEU A 74 1.11 9.37 0.06
C LEU A 74 2.23 10.07 0.82
N GLU A 75 2.58 11.29 0.42
CA GLU A 75 3.64 12.06 1.06
C GLU A 75 3.31 12.40 2.52
N ASP A 76 2.06 12.73 2.83
CA ASP A 76 1.62 12.98 4.20
C ASP A 76 1.69 11.70 5.05
N TYR A 77 1.28 10.55 4.50
CA TYR A 77 1.40 9.28 5.20
C TYR A 77 2.85 8.91 5.49
N VAL A 78 3.75 9.06 4.50
CA VAL A 78 5.19 8.80 4.67
C VAL A 78 5.78 9.70 5.74
N LYS A 79 5.42 11.00 5.77
CA LYS A 79 5.87 11.93 6.81
C LYS A 79 5.38 11.56 8.20
N GLN A 80 4.14 11.09 8.33
CA GLN A 80 3.55 10.73 9.63
C GLN A 80 4.10 9.41 10.17
N THR A 81 4.30 8.42 9.31
CA THR A 81 4.73 7.07 9.71
C THR A 81 6.25 6.90 9.73
N GLY A 82 6.98 7.73 8.97
CA GLY A 82 8.41 7.57 8.74
C GLY A 82 8.77 6.40 7.81
N ASP A 83 7.80 5.73 7.19
CA ASP A 83 8.05 4.59 6.29
C ASP A 83 8.40 5.06 4.87
N GLU A 84 9.69 5.30 4.63
CA GLU A 84 10.20 5.70 3.30
C GLU A 84 9.97 4.63 2.22
N ASN A 85 9.86 3.34 2.60
CA ASN A 85 9.63 2.26 1.65
C ASN A 85 8.20 2.28 1.09
N MET A 86 7.28 2.99 1.73
CA MET A 86 5.90 3.05 1.29
C MET A 86 5.76 3.63 -0.12
N ARG A 87 6.64 4.55 -0.54
CA ARG A 87 6.65 5.06 -1.93
C ARG A 87 6.91 3.96 -2.95
N PHE A 88 7.85 3.06 -2.64
CA PHE A 88 8.17 1.92 -3.49
C PHE A 88 7.00 0.95 -3.57
N ILE A 89 6.40 0.62 -2.42
CA ILE A 89 5.26 -0.30 -2.31
C ILE A 89 4.05 0.27 -3.07
N TYR A 90 3.74 1.56 -2.87
CA TYR A 90 2.66 2.25 -3.58
C TYR A 90 2.86 2.19 -5.10
N ASN A 91 4.04 2.56 -5.58
CA ASN A 91 4.35 2.54 -7.01
C ASN A 91 4.22 1.11 -7.59
N TYR A 92 4.69 0.09 -6.86
CA TYR A 92 4.55 -1.31 -7.27
C TYR A 92 3.09 -1.72 -7.43
N HIS A 93 2.21 -1.30 -6.52
CA HIS A 93 0.79 -1.69 -6.54
C HIS A 93 -0.07 -0.89 -7.52
N ILE A 94 0.29 0.37 -7.80
CA ILE A 94 -0.44 1.23 -8.74
C ILE A 94 0.06 1.06 -10.18
N ASN A 95 1.37 1.08 -10.41
CA ASN A 95 1.97 1.05 -11.75
C ASN A 95 2.50 -0.35 -12.14
N GLY A 96 2.45 -1.31 -11.22
CA GLY A 96 2.94 -2.68 -11.43
C GLY A 96 4.46 -2.81 -11.33
N ALA A 97 4.94 -4.04 -11.51
CA ALA A 97 6.36 -4.40 -11.46
C ALA A 97 7.21 -3.77 -12.61
N ARG A 98 6.58 -3.14 -13.61
CA ARG A 98 7.27 -2.56 -14.77
C ARG A 98 8.11 -1.33 -14.43
N ASN A 99 7.73 -0.59 -13.40
CA ASN A 99 8.40 0.65 -12.97
C ASN A 99 9.15 0.49 -11.64
N VAL A 100 9.65 -0.71 -11.34
CA VAL A 100 10.63 -0.89 -10.27
C VAL A 100 11.88 -0.14 -10.68
N TYR A 101 12.04 1.06 -10.13
CA TYR A 101 13.06 2.06 -10.48
C TYR A 101 14.43 1.44 -10.78
N PHE A 102 15.06 1.95 -11.84
CA PHE A 102 16.48 1.79 -12.09
C PHE A 102 17.24 2.32 -10.86
N ASP A 103 17.85 1.41 -10.12
CA ASP A 103 18.54 1.74 -8.88
C ASP A 103 20.05 1.77 -9.15
N TRP A 104 20.63 2.97 -9.04
CA TRP A 104 22.06 3.16 -9.26
C TRP A 104 22.90 2.41 -8.24
N THR A 105 22.43 2.26 -7.00
CA THR A 105 23.16 1.50 -5.98
C THR A 105 23.20 0.01 -6.31
N ALA A 106 22.11 -0.53 -6.84
CA ALA A 106 22.04 -1.91 -7.30
C ALA A 106 22.92 -2.15 -8.53
N THR A 107 22.93 -1.19 -9.45
CA THR A 107 23.75 -1.24 -10.66
C THR A 107 25.23 -1.22 -10.30
N LEU A 108 25.66 -0.34 -9.39
CA LEU A 108 27.03 -0.27 -8.90
C LEU A 108 27.43 -1.54 -8.13
N GLY A 109 26.55 -2.08 -7.30
CA GLY A 109 26.78 -3.35 -6.60
C GLY A 109 26.96 -4.53 -7.57
N CYS A 110 26.13 -4.61 -8.61
CA CYS A 110 26.23 -5.66 -9.62
C CYS A 110 27.47 -5.50 -10.51
N LEU A 111 27.87 -4.27 -10.85
CA LEU A 111 29.12 -3.99 -11.55
C LEU A 111 30.34 -4.37 -10.68
N GLY A 112 30.30 -4.08 -9.38
CA GLY A 112 31.33 -4.52 -8.43
C GLY A 112 31.51 -6.04 -8.39
N LEU A 113 30.40 -6.79 -8.44
CA LEU A 113 30.45 -8.26 -8.57
C LEU A 113 31.09 -8.71 -9.89
N GLY A 114 30.95 -7.93 -10.96
CA GLY A 114 31.63 -8.17 -12.25
C GLY A 114 33.13 -7.97 -12.17
N PHE A 115 33.58 -6.90 -11.52
CA PHE A 115 35.01 -6.65 -11.28
C PHE A 115 35.64 -7.70 -10.36
N ILE A 116 34.94 -8.13 -9.32
CA ILE A 116 35.38 -9.22 -8.43
C ILE A 116 35.46 -10.54 -9.21
N SER A 117 34.46 -10.84 -10.04
CA SER A 117 34.44 -12.04 -10.89
C SER A 117 35.55 -12.02 -11.94
N PHE A 118 35.92 -10.84 -12.45
CA PHE A 118 37.06 -10.67 -13.34
C PHE A 118 38.40 -10.88 -12.63
N ALA A 119 38.54 -10.41 -11.39
CA ALA A 119 39.76 -10.56 -10.61
C ALA A 119 40.02 -12.01 -10.17
N ILE A 120 38.96 -12.80 -9.97
CA ILE A 120 39.04 -14.19 -9.47
C ILE A 120 38.90 -15.22 -10.60
N GLY A 121 38.19 -14.89 -11.68
CA GLY A 121 37.86 -15.79 -12.76
C GLY A 121 38.93 -15.87 -13.85
N LYS A 122 39.24 -17.08 -14.32
CA LYS A 122 40.15 -17.31 -15.48
C LYS A 122 39.53 -16.94 -16.84
N ASN A 123 38.20 -16.78 -16.92
CA ASN A 123 37.46 -16.51 -18.16
C ASN A 123 36.64 -15.22 -18.06
N SER A 124 36.73 -14.39 -19.11
CA SER A 124 36.03 -13.10 -19.25
C SER A 124 34.51 -13.22 -19.32
N SER A 125 33.94 -14.40 -19.56
CA SER A 125 32.49 -14.59 -19.53
C SER A 125 31.87 -14.32 -18.15
N TRP A 126 32.59 -14.61 -17.06
CA TRP A 126 32.10 -14.40 -15.69
C TRP A 126 32.03 -12.93 -15.27
N SER A 127 32.78 -12.04 -15.92
CA SER A 127 32.67 -10.60 -15.66
C SER A 127 31.39 -9.98 -16.22
N ILE A 128 30.71 -10.67 -17.16
CA ILE A 128 29.43 -10.25 -17.75
C ILE A 128 28.27 -11.05 -17.13
N VAL A 129 28.44 -12.35 -16.94
CA VAL A 129 27.41 -13.24 -16.40
C VAL A 129 27.07 -12.91 -14.95
N THR A 130 28.06 -12.64 -14.10
CA THR A 130 27.80 -12.36 -12.67
C THR A 130 27.01 -11.06 -12.45
N PRO A 131 27.33 -9.91 -13.08
CA PRO A 131 26.49 -8.71 -12.99
C PRO A 131 25.08 -8.92 -13.53
N ALA A 132 24.93 -9.63 -14.66
CA ALA A 132 23.62 -9.88 -15.26
C ALA A 132 22.73 -10.74 -14.33
N LEU A 133 23.30 -11.80 -13.74
CA LEU A 133 22.60 -12.61 -12.73
C LEU A 133 22.29 -11.77 -11.49
N GLY A 134 23.23 -10.95 -11.02
CA GLY A 134 23.03 -10.04 -9.90
C GLY A 134 21.84 -9.10 -10.11
N MET A 135 21.72 -8.50 -11.29
CA MET A 135 20.58 -7.65 -11.65
C MET A 135 19.25 -8.43 -11.69
N LEU A 136 19.26 -9.66 -12.22
CA LEU A 136 18.07 -10.52 -12.21
C LEU A 136 17.63 -10.88 -10.78
N PHE A 137 18.57 -11.29 -9.92
CA PHE A 137 18.28 -11.60 -8.52
C PHE A 137 17.79 -10.37 -7.75
N TYR A 138 18.41 -9.22 -7.98
CA TYR A 138 18.00 -7.97 -7.37
C TYR A 138 16.57 -7.58 -7.76
N GLY A 139 16.25 -7.66 -9.06
CA GLY A 139 14.89 -7.44 -9.56
C GLY A 139 13.88 -8.40 -8.93
N ALA A 140 14.23 -9.67 -8.79
CA ALA A 140 13.39 -10.66 -8.11
C ALA A 140 13.16 -10.32 -6.62
N ILE A 141 14.20 -9.87 -5.92
CA ILE A 141 14.12 -9.44 -4.51
C ILE A 141 13.22 -8.21 -4.37
N LYS A 142 13.40 -7.18 -5.21
CA LYS A 142 12.55 -5.99 -5.19
C LYS A 142 11.09 -6.31 -5.50
N ASN A 143 10.83 -7.14 -6.52
CA ASN A 143 9.46 -7.57 -6.83
C ASN A 143 8.83 -8.34 -5.66
N LYS A 144 9.62 -9.18 -4.98
CA LYS A 144 9.17 -9.90 -3.79
C LYS A 144 8.88 -8.94 -2.63
N ALA A 145 9.73 -7.95 -2.40
CA ALA A 145 9.55 -6.92 -1.37
C ALA A 145 8.30 -6.07 -1.63
N GLY A 146 8.09 -5.63 -2.88
CA GLY A 146 6.88 -4.91 -3.28
C GLY A 146 5.63 -5.74 -3.06
N ARG A 147 5.66 -7.02 -3.47
CA ARG A 147 4.54 -7.95 -3.24
C ARG A 147 4.24 -8.20 -1.76
N SER A 148 5.26 -8.29 -0.90
CA SER A 148 5.04 -8.45 0.55
C SER A 148 4.46 -7.21 1.22
N GLY A 149 4.60 -6.03 0.60
CA GLY A 149 4.07 -4.75 1.10
C GLY A 149 2.55 -4.58 1.00
N ILE A 150 1.79 -5.61 0.58
CA ILE A 150 0.33 -5.50 0.46
C ILE A 150 -0.35 -5.17 1.79
N GLY A 151 0.20 -5.62 2.92
CA GLY A 151 -0.29 -5.24 4.26
C GLY A 151 -0.21 -3.73 4.48
N SER A 152 0.97 -3.15 4.21
CA SER A 152 1.19 -1.70 4.29
C SER A 152 0.27 -0.92 3.34
N MET A 153 -0.05 -1.45 2.15
CA MET A 153 -1.05 -0.84 1.26
C MET A 153 -2.47 -0.85 1.84
N VAL A 154 -2.85 -1.93 2.53
CA VAL A 154 -4.15 -2.00 3.20
C VAL A 154 -4.21 -0.93 4.31
N ASP A 155 -3.18 -0.83 5.13
CA ASP A 155 -3.11 0.16 6.21
C ASP A 155 -3.13 1.60 5.67
N PHE A 156 -2.35 1.87 4.62
CA PHE A 156 -2.36 3.15 3.94
C PHE A 156 -3.73 3.51 3.37
N THR A 157 -4.38 2.58 2.65
CA THR A 157 -5.71 2.85 2.08
C THR A 157 -6.77 3.05 3.16
N ASN A 158 -6.71 2.32 4.28
CA ASN A 158 -7.59 2.57 5.43
C ASN A 158 -7.37 3.99 5.97
N TRP A 159 -6.12 4.40 6.17
CA TRP A 159 -5.78 5.74 6.63
C TRP A 159 -6.30 6.83 5.68
N VAL A 160 -6.13 6.66 4.35
CA VAL A 160 -6.66 7.62 3.36
C VAL A 160 -8.19 7.73 3.45
N ALA A 161 -8.88 6.60 3.63
CA ALA A 161 -10.33 6.60 3.79
C ALA A 161 -10.77 7.37 5.03
N GLU A 162 -10.07 7.22 6.16
CA GLU A 162 -10.33 7.98 7.37
C GLU A 162 -10.06 9.47 7.20
N GLN A 163 -8.96 9.85 6.53
CA GLN A 163 -8.64 11.25 6.24
C GLN A 163 -9.71 11.93 5.38
N ARG A 164 -10.14 11.28 4.29
CA ARG A 164 -11.18 11.83 3.40
C ARG A 164 -12.54 11.92 4.10
N LYS A 165 -12.91 10.92 4.91
CA LYS A 165 -14.11 10.96 5.77
C LYS A 165 -14.05 12.12 6.76
N ALA A 166 -12.90 12.31 7.42
CA ALA A 166 -12.71 13.40 8.37
C ALA A 166 -12.84 14.78 7.70
N LYS A 167 -12.26 14.97 6.50
CA LYS A 167 -12.39 16.20 5.71
C LYS A 167 -13.86 16.49 5.36
N LEU A 168 -14.59 15.50 4.88
CA LEU A 168 -16.00 15.66 4.54
C LEU A 168 -16.84 15.97 5.79
N TRP A 169 -16.56 15.30 6.91
CA TRP A 169 -17.27 15.55 8.17
C TRP A 169 -16.99 16.96 8.72
N LEU A 170 -15.75 17.46 8.60
CA LEU A 170 -15.38 18.84 8.93
C LEU A 170 -16.15 19.85 8.08
N ALA A 171 -16.26 19.60 6.77
CA ALA A 171 -16.98 20.45 5.82
C ALA A 171 -18.50 20.47 6.07
N GLU A 172 -19.10 19.35 6.47
CA GLU A 172 -20.54 19.25 6.76
C GLU A 172 -20.95 19.91 8.08
N SER A 173 -20.06 19.97 9.07
CA SER A 173 -20.40 20.40 10.43
C SER A 173 -19.41 21.41 11.03
N PRO A 174 -19.04 22.50 10.33
CA PRO A 174 -18.00 23.43 10.78
C PRO A 174 -18.32 24.04 12.17
N GLN A 175 -19.60 24.30 12.44
CA GLN A 175 -20.07 24.85 13.71
C GLN A 175 -20.00 23.88 14.90
N LYS A 176 -19.98 22.56 14.66
CA LYS A 176 -19.80 21.55 15.71
C LYS A 176 -18.33 21.38 16.09
N PHE A 177 -17.43 21.50 15.11
CA PHE A 177 -15.98 21.40 15.33
C PHE A 177 -15.40 22.63 16.04
N ALA A 178 -15.90 23.83 15.77
CA ALA A 178 -15.51 25.04 16.50
C ALA A 178 -15.79 24.98 18.02
N LYS A 179 -16.63 24.03 18.46
CA LYS A 179 -16.99 23.80 19.86
C LYS A 179 -16.32 22.56 20.46
N LEU A 180 -15.50 21.82 19.70
CA LEU A 180 -14.78 20.68 20.26
C LEU A 180 -13.69 21.19 21.21
N PRO A 181 -13.67 20.74 22.47
CA PRO A 181 -12.63 21.10 23.41
C PRO A 181 -11.28 20.61 22.88
N SER A 182 -10.21 21.30 23.28
CA SER A 182 -8.85 20.84 22.99
C SER A 182 -8.62 19.43 23.55
N LEU A 183 -7.70 18.67 22.95
CA LEU A 183 -7.40 17.29 23.37
C LEU A 183 -7.14 17.15 24.90
N PRO A 184 -6.43 18.10 25.56
CA PRO A 184 -6.28 18.10 27.02
C PRO A 184 -7.59 18.33 27.79
N GLU A 185 -8.49 19.14 27.26
CA GLU A 185 -9.82 19.37 27.86
C GLU A 185 -10.73 18.16 27.69
N LEU A 186 -10.70 17.51 26.53
CA LEU A 186 -11.39 16.23 26.30
C LEU A 186 -10.88 15.14 27.24
N GLN A 187 -9.55 15.03 27.44
CA GLN A 187 -8.98 14.11 28.43
C GLN A 187 -9.48 14.41 29.84
N LYS A 188 -9.51 15.67 30.27
CA LYS A 188 -10.05 16.07 31.58
C LYS A 188 -11.53 15.73 31.70
N GLN A 189 -12.33 15.98 30.67
CA GLN A 189 -13.76 15.66 30.66
C GLN A 189 -14.01 14.14 30.76
N ILE A 190 -13.25 13.32 30.02
CA ILE A 190 -13.33 11.87 30.08
C ILE A 190 -12.93 11.37 31.48
N VAL A 191 -11.84 11.89 32.06
CA VAL A 191 -11.40 11.53 33.42
C VAL A 191 -12.46 11.91 34.46
N ASN A 192 -13.12 13.06 34.32
CA ASN A 192 -14.19 13.46 35.22
C ASN A 192 -15.44 12.58 35.06
N LEU A 193 -15.86 12.28 33.83
CA LEU A 193 -16.94 11.32 33.55
C LEU A 193 -16.69 9.94 34.15
N VAL A 194 -15.46 9.42 34.05
CA VAL A 194 -15.08 8.13 34.63
C VAL A 194 -15.07 8.16 36.16
N LYS A 195 -14.74 9.31 36.77
CA LYS A 195 -14.79 9.49 38.23
C LYS A 195 -16.22 9.60 38.75
N ASP A 196 -17.11 10.20 37.99
CA ASP A 196 -18.53 10.39 38.34
C ASP A 196 -19.38 9.13 38.10
N PHE A 197 -18.80 8.07 37.49
CA PHE A 197 -19.45 6.77 37.25
C PHE A 197 -19.31 5.77 38.42
N LYS A 198 -18.88 6.23 39.61
CA LYS A 198 -18.83 5.46 40.86
C LYS A 198 -20.06 5.73 41.73
#